data_AF-A0A9P3PSM2-F1
#
_entry.id   AF-A0A9P3PSM2-F1
#
_cell.length_a   1.000
_cell.length_b   1.000
_cell.length_c   1.000
_cell.angle_alpha   90.00
_cell.angle_beta   90.00
_cell.angle_gamma   90.00
#
_symmetry.space_group_name_H-M   'P 1'
#
loop_
_entity.id
_entity.type
_entity.pdbx_description
1 polymer ?
#
loop_
_entity_poly.entity_id
_entity_poly.type
_entity_poly.pdbx_seq_one_letter_code
_entity_poly.pdbx_strand_id
1 'polypeptide(L)'
;MARLLSYILPSALWSLVAHGSVLGADPATTCTSLKTRLHLENTTILSTTHVVVPVNVSTPKGCLPEALISSPICRVQFVVNTTSTSSVFAEAGLPDTWYGRFLAVGNGGLGGCVDYQNIDYGTSLHFATVGSNNGHDGGVANGTAFLNHPEVINDFAYRAIHVQTVIGNKSCKPTTGTQAALKFPEDFDGIVAGAPATFCNDFLGWAGMMSRYDGAPNTSLIPPALWDLVAAEVLKQCDELDGMKDGLLLSLTPVHSALRLSSAWGRTRRTASQSRSCCTPLRAWNGGGRELADLFQWSINPLISGWYRFAVLNDTNYDFSEFGLREIELADRIDPGISTSSGDLSAFQKRGGKFITYHGRRDQFIPSGNSKRFYKLE
;
A
#
# COMPACT_ATOMS: atom_id res chain seq x y z
N MET A 1 -17.92 -3.73 20.28
CA MET A 1 -18.20 -2.27 20.13
C MET A 1 -17.39 -1.53 21.18
N ALA A 2 -16.82 -0.38 20.81
CA ALA A 2 -16.25 0.65 21.69
C ALA A 2 -15.12 0.22 22.67
N ARG A 3 -13.89 0.67 22.37
CA ARG A 3 -12.90 1.04 23.41
C ARG A 3 -12.46 2.50 23.24
N LEU A 4 -11.94 2.91 22.07
CA LEU A 4 -11.64 4.33 21.80
C LEU A 4 -12.90 5.21 21.92
N LEU A 5 -13.97 4.81 21.21
CA LEU A 5 -15.20 5.58 21.06
C LEU A 5 -16.03 5.70 22.36
N SER A 6 -15.86 4.78 23.31
CA SER A 6 -16.53 4.81 24.63
C SER A 6 -15.97 5.85 25.59
N TYR A 7 -14.76 6.35 25.37
CA TYR A 7 -14.16 7.42 26.19
C TYR A 7 -14.42 8.83 25.65
N ILE A 8 -14.91 8.95 24.41
CA ILE A 8 -15.21 10.23 23.75
C ILE A 8 -16.62 10.73 24.10
N LEU A 9 -17.56 9.82 24.41
CA LEU A 9 -18.93 10.16 24.81
C LEU A 9 -19.30 9.47 26.14
N PRO A 10 -19.52 10.21 27.24
CA PRO A 10 -20.09 9.62 28.46
C PRO A 10 -21.53 9.18 28.20
N SER A 11 -21.90 8.00 28.69
CA SER A 11 -23.16 7.31 28.43
C SER A 11 -24.44 8.02 28.93
N ALA A 12 -24.30 9.19 29.59
CA ALA A 12 -25.42 10.00 30.07
C ALA A 12 -26.17 10.78 28.97
N LEU A 13 -25.57 10.99 27.79
CA LEU A 13 -26.12 11.88 26.75
C LEU A 13 -27.36 11.35 26.00
N TRP A 14 -27.74 10.07 26.16
CA TRP A 14 -28.91 9.49 25.48
C TRP A 14 -30.26 9.88 26.09
N SER A 15 -30.29 10.52 27.26
CA SER A 15 -31.55 10.78 28.01
C SER A 15 -31.96 12.26 28.11
N LEU A 16 -31.19 13.20 27.55
CA LEU A 16 -31.38 14.65 27.74
C LEU A 16 -31.41 15.43 26.41
N VAL A 17 -32.39 15.09 25.57
CA VAL A 17 -32.78 15.90 24.38
C VAL A 17 -33.95 16.84 24.70
N ALA A 18 -34.46 16.80 25.93
CA ALA A 18 -35.44 17.75 26.45
C ALA A 18 -34.80 18.63 27.54
N HIS A 19 -34.96 19.96 27.40
CA HIS A 19 -34.47 21.02 28.28
C HIS A 19 -32.95 21.32 28.23
N GLY A 20 -32.60 22.31 27.40
CA GLY A 20 -31.67 23.41 27.70
C GLY A 20 -30.27 23.12 28.28
N SER A 21 -29.25 23.58 27.54
CA SER A 21 -27.88 23.84 28.05
C SER A 21 -27.14 22.66 28.71
N VAL A 22 -26.72 21.69 27.88
CA VAL A 22 -25.50 20.94 28.18
C VAL A 22 -24.30 21.82 27.87
N LEU A 23 -23.50 22.16 28.88
CA LEU A 23 -22.15 22.69 28.68
C LEU A 23 -21.27 21.56 28.15
N GLY A 24 -21.16 21.45 26.83
CA GLY A 24 -20.25 20.52 26.18
C GLY A 24 -18.81 20.79 26.62
N ALA A 25 -18.08 19.74 26.99
CA ALA A 25 -16.67 19.88 27.33
C ALA A 25 -15.88 20.37 26.12
N ASP A 26 -15.00 21.35 26.33
CA ASP A 26 -14.12 21.90 25.30
C ASP A 26 -13.36 20.76 24.56
N PRO A 27 -13.33 20.75 23.21
CA PRO A 27 -12.59 19.75 22.44
C PRO A 27 -11.11 19.63 22.83
N ALA A 28 -10.44 20.74 23.17
CA ALA A 28 -9.03 20.72 23.56
C ALA A 28 -8.83 20.01 24.91
N THR A 29 -9.60 20.40 25.93
CA THR A 29 -9.65 19.75 27.25
C THR A 29 -10.01 18.27 27.13
N THR A 30 -11.00 17.93 26.30
CA THR A 30 -11.44 16.55 26.06
C THR A 30 -10.31 15.73 25.44
N CYS A 31 -9.67 16.26 24.40
CA CYS A 31 -8.51 15.64 23.74
C CYS A 31 -7.35 15.39 24.71
N THR A 32 -6.93 16.43 25.45
CA THR A 32 -5.81 16.32 26.41
C THR A 32 -6.10 15.30 27.52
N SER A 33 -7.37 15.10 27.88
CA SER A 33 -7.76 14.07 28.86
C SER A 33 -7.60 12.62 28.36
N LEU A 34 -7.52 12.38 27.04
CA LEU A 34 -7.41 11.02 26.51
C LEU A 34 -6.09 10.35 26.94
N LYS A 35 -4.97 11.09 27.07
CA LYS A 35 -3.69 10.50 27.49
C LYS A 35 -3.72 9.84 28.88
N THR A 36 -4.62 10.28 29.77
CA THR A 36 -4.76 9.71 31.12
C THR A 36 -6.01 8.83 31.29
N ARG A 37 -6.97 8.89 30.36
CA ARG A 37 -8.22 8.09 30.41
C ARG A 37 -8.21 6.88 29.50
N LEU A 38 -7.48 6.93 28.39
CA LEU A 38 -7.48 5.88 27.38
C LEU A 38 -6.49 4.76 27.76
N HIS A 39 -7.01 3.76 28.46
CA HIS A 39 -6.28 2.53 28.74
C HIS A 39 -6.66 1.45 27.73
N LEU A 40 -5.65 0.95 27.00
CA LEU A 40 -5.79 -0.07 25.97
C LEU A 40 -4.72 -1.13 26.17
N GLU A 41 -5.05 -2.36 25.80
CA GLU A 41 -4.20 -3.53 25.99
C GLU A 41 -2.92 -3.41 25.16
N ASN A 42 -1.77 -3.73 25.77
CA ASN A 42 -0.42 -3.63 25.18
C ASN A 42 -0.09 -2.25 24.54
N THR A 43 -0.81 -1.19 24.91
CA THR A 43 -0.77 0.11 24.22
C THR A 43 -0.30 1.23 25.14
N THR A 44 0.62 2.07 24.67
CA THR A 44 1.11 3.26 25.37
C THR A 44 0.74 4.52 24.61
N ILE A 45 -0.03 5.44 25.24
CA ILE A 45 -0.37 6.74 24.65
C ILE A 45 0.78 7.73 24.86
N LEU A 46 1.44 8.12 23.77
CA LEU A 46 2.59 9.03 23.78
C LEU A 46 2.17 10.49 23.92
N SER A 47 1.21 10.93 23.10
CA SER A 47 0.73 12.31 23.06
C SER A 47 -0.75 12.39 22.68
N THR A 48 -1.40 13.45 23.13
CA THR A 48 -2.78 13.81 22.76
C THR A 48 -2.86 15.33 22.66
N THR A 49 -2.99 15.84 21.43
CA THR A 49 -2.87 17.26 21.12
C THR A 49 -4.06 17.68 20.27
N HIS A 50 -4.80 18.69 20.70
CA HIS A 50 -5.83 19.29 19.86
C HIS A 50 -5.17 20.23 18.84
N VAL A 51 -5.56 20.11 17.58
CA VAL A 51 -4.93 20.79 16.44
C VAL A 51 -5.91 21.78 15.85
N VAL A 52 -5.61 23.06 16.03
CA VAL A 52 -6.28 24.18 15.35
C VAL A 52 -5.66 24.35 13.96
N VAL A 53 -6.49 24.62 12.96
CA VAL A 53 -6.17 24.45 11.53
C VAL A 53 -6.49 25.70 10.70
N PRO A 54 -5.95 25.84 9.47
CA PRO A 54 -4.95 24.97 8.83
C PRO A 54 -3.55 25.17 9.41
N VAL A 55 -2.80 24.08 9.62
CA VAL A 55 -1.44 24.13 10.17
C VAL A 55 -0.59 22.96 9.68
N ASN A 56 0.70 23.21 9.41
CA ASN A 56 1.67 22.11 9.26
C ASN A 56 2.03 21.56 10.64
N VAL A 57 1.99 20.25 10.80
CA VAL A 57 2.45 19.56 12.01
C VAL A 57 3.68 18.71 11.69
N SER A 58 4.60 18.59 12.65
CA SER A 58 5.69 17.60 12.55
C SER A 58 5.12 16.18 12.58
N THR A 59 5.62 15.32 11.70
CA THR A 59 5.10 13.98 11.43
C THR A 59 6.14 12.90 11.79
N PRO A 60 6.30 12.58 13.09
CA PRO A 60 7.23 11.53 13.52
C PRO A 60 6.85 10.19 12.87
N LYS A 61 7.86 9.46 12.39
CA LYS A 61 7.70 8.21 11.62
C LYS A 61 6.80 8.36 10.38
N GLY A 62 6.63 9.58 9.86
CA GLY A 62 5.94 9.85 8.61
C GLY A 62 6.83 9.65 7.40
N CYS A 63 6.21 9.56 6.21
CA CYS A 63 6.95 9.50 4.95
C CYS A 63 7.56 10.87 4.55
N LEU A 64 7.16 11.94 5.25
CA LEU A 64 7.65 13.32 5.17
C LEU A 64 7.89 13.84 6.61
N PRO A 65 8.71 14.90 6.82
CA PRO A 65 9.00 15.46 8.14
C PRO A 65 7.87 16.36 8.70
N GLU A 66 7.04 16.91 7.82
CA GLU A 66 5.81 17.63 8.13
C GLU A 66 4.66 17.19 7.21
N ALA A 67 3.42 17.40 7.67
CA ALA A 67 2.22 17.36 6.84
C ALA A 67 1.24 18.46 7.25
N LEU A 68 0.44 18.94 6.29
CA LEU A 68 -0.70 19.82 6.54
C LEU A 68 -1.81 19.03 7.26
N ILE A 69 -2.37 19.62 8.32
CA ILE A 69 -3.68 19.24 8.87
C ILE A 69 -4.66 20.36 8.50
N SER A 70 -5.72 20.01 7.77
CA SER A 70 -6.71 20.94 7.20
C SER A 70 -7.97 21.08 8.03
N SER A 71 -8.28 20.10 8.88
CA SER A 71 -9.54 20.01 9.65
C SER A 71 -9.30 19.83 11.16
N PRO A 72 -10.14 20.40 12.05
CA PRO A 72 -9.90 20.35 13.49
C PRO A 72 -9.96 18.92 14.03
N ILE A 73 -8.88 18.50 14.72
CA ILE A 73 -8.75 17.14 15.27
C ILE A 73 -8.18 17.14 16.69
N CYS A 74 -8.58 16.15 17.47
CA CYS A 74 -7.70 15.57 18.48
C CYS A 74 -6.72 14.59 17.83
N ARG A 75 -5.44 14.93 17.84
CA ARG A 75 -4.32 14.12 17.36
C ARG A 75 -3.81 13.22 18.49
N VAL A 76 -3.88 11.90 18.32
CA VAL A 76 -3.52 10.89 19.35
C VAL A 76 -2.42 9.98 18.85
N GLN A 77 -1.22 10.05 19.45
CA GLN A 77 -0.07 9.21 19.10
C GLN A 77 0.10 8.08 20.11
N PHE A 78 0.32 6.85 19.63
CA PHE A 78 0.46 5.67 20.48
C PHE A 78 1.39 4.62 19.90
N VAL A 79 1.88 3.73 20.76
CA VAL A 79 2.63 2.52 20.39
C VAL A 79 1.90 1.30 20.92
N VAL A 80 1.83 0.26 20.09
CA VAL A 80 1.22 -1.04 20.41
C VAL A 80 2.31 -2.09 20.41
N ASN A 81 2.55 -2.76 21.53
CA ASN A 81 3.49 -3.88 21.58
C ASN A 81 2.81 -5.10 20.96
N THR A 82 3.28 -5.50 19.78
CA THR A 82 2.74 -6.61 18.98
C THR A 82 3.31 -7.95 19.40
N THR A 83 4.56 -7.97 19.87
CA THR A 83 5.16 -9.07 20.65
C THR A 83 6.10 -8.52 21.73
N SER A 84 6.91 -9.37 22.37
CA SER A 84 8.07 -8.96 23.17
C SER A 84 9.25 -8.43 22.35
N THR A 85 9.19 -8.51 21.01
CA THR A 85 10.28 -8.20 20.06
C THR A 85 9.85 -7.29 18.90
N SER A 86 8.59 -6.84 18.87
CA SER A 86 8.01 -6.00 17.83
C SER A 86 6.98 -5.02 18.40
N SER A 87 6.82 -3.86 17.76
CA SER A 87 5.85 -2.85 18.16
C SER A 87 5.46 -1.95 17.00
N VAL A 88 4.17 -1.63 16.89
CA VAL A 88 3.60 -0.74 15.87
C VAL A 88 3.38 0.65 16.47
N PHE A 89 3.98 1.68 15.89
CA PHE A 89 3.60 3.07 16.16
C PHE A 89 2.42 3.45 15.28
N ALA A 90 1.41 4.09 15.86
CA ALA A 90 0.26 4.58 15.13
C ALA A 90 -0.20 5.96 15.63
N GLU A 91 -0.87 6.68 14.75
CA GLU A 91 -1.50 7.96 15.08
C GLU A 91 -2.94 7.97 14.58
N ALA A 92 -3.85 8.44 15.44
CA ALA A 92 -5.25 8.69 15.11
C ALA A 92 -5.56 10.18 15.14
N GLY A 93 -6.14 10.70 14.05
CA GLY A 93 -6.83 11.98 14.01
C GLY A 93 -8.32 11.77 14.28
N LEU A 94 -8.83 12.33 15.38
CA LEU A 94 -10.23 12.25 15.78
C LEU A 94 -10.88 13.62 15.54
N PRO A 95 -11.73 13.79 14.51
CA PRO A 95 -12.24 15.10 14.14
C PRO A 95 -13.27 15.62 15.15
N ASP A 96 -13.22 16.92 15.46
CA ASP A 96 -14.11 17.58 16.42
C ASP A 96 -15.60 17.42 16.03
N THR A 97 -15.87 17.36 14.72
CA THR A 97 -17.13 16.90 14.15
C THR A 97 -16.94 15.51 13.57
N TRP A 98 -17.56 14.50 14.18
CA TRP A 98 -17.43 13.10 13.81
C TRP A 98 -18.78 12.51 13.35
N TYR A 99 -18.81 11.90 12.16
CA TYR A 99 -20.05 11.36 11.57
C TYR A 99 -20.29 9.87 11.86
N GLY A 100 -19.79 9.36 12.99
CA GLY A 100 -19.95 7.95 13.37
C GLY A 100 -19.11 6.95 12.57
N ARG A 101 -18.25 7.43 11.65
CA ARG A 101 -17.43 6.61 10.74
C ARG A 101 -15.96 6.65 11.12
N PHE A 102 -15.24 5.56 10.88
CA PHE A 102 -13.80 5.49 11.09
C PHE A 102 -13.08 5.16 9.78
N LEU A 103 -11.81 5.55 9.66
CA LEU A 103 -10.95 5.21 8.54
C LEU A 103 -9.60 4.63 9.04
N ALA A 104 -9.13 3.54 8.44
CA ALA A 104 -7.78 3.02 8.60
C ALA A 104 -7.01 3.16 7.29
N VAL A 105 -5.91 3.91 7.32
CA VAL A 105 -4.96 4.02 6.22
C VAL A 105 -3.79 3.06 6.47
N GLY A 106 -3.30 2.42 5.42
CA GLY A 106 -2.09 1.60 5.45
C GLY A 106 -0.95 2.26 4.68
N ASN A 107 -0.04 1.45 4.15
CA ASN A 107 1.28 1.89 3.71
C ASN A 107 1.55 1.48 2.25
N GLY A 108 2.70 1.91 1.71
CA GLY A 108 3.15 1.62 0.34
C GLY A 108 4.53 0.97 0.27
N GLY A 109 4.71 0.02 -0.64
CA GLY A 109 5.95 -0.74 -0.81
C GLY A 109 6.36 -1.51 0.45
N LEU A 110 7.65 -1.51 0.77
CA LEU A 110 8.20 -1.98 2.05
C LEU A 110 8.18 -0.89 3.15
N GLY A 111 7.42 0.19 2.94
CA GLY A 111 7.45 1.38 3.77
C GLY A 111 6.90 1.13 5.16
N GLY A 112 7.70 1.48 6.17
CA GLY A 112 7.30 1.65 7.55
C GLY A 112 7.16 3.14 7.86
N CYS A 113 6.16 3.78 7.26
CA CYS A 113 5.94 5.21 7.44
C CYS A 113 4.45 5.58 7.41
N VAL A 114 4.02 6.37 8.39
CA VAL A 114 2.62 6.79 8.56
C VAL A 114 2.19 7.71 7.42
N ASP A 115 1.07 7.38 6.78
CA ASP A 115 0.47 8.18 5.72
C ASP A 115 -0.40 9.31 6.29
N TYR A 116 0.25 10.38 6.72
CA TYR A 116 -0.39 11.57 7.26
C TYR A 116 -1.29 12.30 6.23
N GLN A 117 -1.05 12.13 4.92
CA GLN A 117 -1.87 12.76 3.88
C GLN A 117 -3.24 12.09 3.79
N ASN A 118 -3.28 10.76 3.81
CA ASN A 118 -4.55 10.04 3.87
C ASN A 118 -5.22 10.08 5.26
N ILE A 119 -4.46 10.36 6.35
CA ILE A 119 -5.08 10.71 7.64
C ILE A 119 -5.87 12.02 7.53
N ASP A 120 -5.28 13.11 7.01
CA ASP A 120 -5.98 14.39 6.87
C ASP A 120 -7.15 14.34 5.87
N TYR A 121 -7.01 13.56 4.78
CA TYR A 121 -8.11 13.29 3.86
C TYR A 121 -9.27 12.55 4.53
N GLY A 122 -8.99 11.64 5.49
CA GLY A 122 -10.03 10.97 6.27
C GLY A 122 -10.73 11.89 7.27
N THR A 123 -9.96 12.69 8.02
CA THR A 123 -10.50 13.58 9.05
C THR A 123 -11.28 14.76 8.47
N SER A 124 -10.85 15.30 7.32
CA SER A 124 -11.61 16.32 6.57
C SER A 124 -12.93 15.79 5.98
N LEU A 125 -13.09 14.47 5.87
CA LEU A 125 -14.35 13.80 5.56
C LEU A 125 -15.10 13.30 6.83
N HIS A 126 -14.76 13.84 8.00
CA HIS A 126 -15.35 13.55 9.31
C HIS A 126 -15.26 12.07 9.75
N PHE A 127 -14.24 11.34 9.26
CA PHE A 127 -13.87 10.03 9.78
C PHE A 127 -12.85 10.17 10.93
N ALA A 128 -13.05 9.43 12.02
CA ALA A 128 -11.97 9.17 12.98
C ALA A 128 -10.93 8.30 12.27
N THR A 129 -9.74 8.82 12.00
CA THR A 129 -8.81 8.22 11.02
C THR A 129 -7.48 7.82 11.65
N VAL A 130 -7.04 6.57 11.47
CA VAL A 130 -5.75 6.06 11.98
C VAL A 130 -4.82 5.63 10.84
N GLY A 131 -3.51 5.80 11.03
CA GLY A 131 -2.46 5.17 10.25
C GLY A 131 -1.29 4.73 11.13
N SER A 132 -0.50 3.75 10.67
CA SER A 132 0.66 3.22 11.42
C SER A 132 1.95 3.22 10.61
N ASN A 133 3.07 2.97 11.29
CA ASN A 133 4.37 2.70 10.68
C ASN A 133 4.53 1.24 10.20
N ASN A 134 3.45 0.45 10.12
CA ASN A 134 3.48 -0.94 9.66
C ASN A 134 4.42 -1.90 10.45
N GLY A 135 4.90 -1.51 11.64
CA GLY A 135 5.81 -2.32 12.48
C GLY A 135 7.29 -1.88 12.48
N HIS A 136 7.71 -0.97 11.59
CA HIS A 136 9.10 -0.50 11.50
C HIS A 136 9.19 0.96 11.04
N ASP A 137 10.39 1.52 10.97
CA ASP A 137 10.61 2.86 10.44
C ASP A 137 11.41 2.79 9.13
N GLY A 138 10.86 3.31 8.02
CA GLY A 138 11.56 3.30 6.73
C GLY A 138 10.73 3.73 5.53
N GLY A 139 11.41 4.19 4.48
CA GLY A 139 10.79 4.50 3.18
C GLY A 139 10.42 3.25 2.36
N VAL A 140 9.71 3.45 1.25
CA VAL A 140 9.03 2.42 0.42
C VAL A 140 9.89 1.26 -0.11
N ALA A 141 11.22 1.33 -0.01
CA ALA A 141 12.16 0.30 -0.43
C ALA A 141 13.10 -0.19 0.70
N ASN A 142 12.99 0.36 1.92
CA ASN A 142 13.88 0.00 3.02
C ASN A 142 13.42 -1.26 3.75
N GLY A 143 13.97 -2.42 3.36
CA GLY A 143 13.73 -3.68 4.06
C GLY A 143 14.63 -3.95 5.28
N THR A 144 15.57 -3.08 5.67
CA THR A 144 16.60 -3.42 6.67
C THR A 144 16.03 -3.85 8.02
N ALA A 145 14.85 -3.35 8.39
CA ALA A 145 14.15 -3.71 9.63
C ALA A 145 13.66 -5.18 9.67
N PHE A 146 13.62 -5.88 8.54
CA PHE A 146 13.23 -7.30 8.47
C PHE A 146 14.38 -8.26 8.82
N LEU A 147 15.63 -7.82 8.66
CA LEU A 147 16.83 -8.66 8.80
C LEU A 147 16.93 -9.27 10.20
N ASN A 148 16.82 -10.60 10.32
CA ASN A 148 16.70 -11.35 11.57
C ASN A 148 15.49 -11.00 12.48
N HIS A 149 14.47 -10.29 11.98
CA HIS A 149 13.32 -9.83 12.77
C HIS A 149 11.96 -10.35 12.21
N PRO A 150 11.65 -11.65 12.36
CA PRO A 150 10.44 -12.25 11.78
C PRO A 150 9.13 -11.62 12.29
N GLU A 151 9.10 -11.10 13.52
CA GLU A 151 7.91 -10.45 14.05
C GLU A 151 7.64 -9.06 13.44
N VAL A 152 8.68 -8.37 12.96
CA VAL A 152 8.51 -7.13 12.17
C VAL A 152 7.95 -7.47 10.79
N ILE A 153 8.33 -8.61 10.22
CA ILE A 153 7.75 -9.12 8.97
C ILE A 153 6.26 -9.48 9.18
N ASN A 154 5.89 -10.09 10.32
CA ASN A 154 4.49 -10.37 10.67
C ASN A 154 3.64 -9.09 10.86
N ASP A 155 4.23 -8.05 11.46
CA ASP A 155 3.60 -6.72 11.57
C ASP A 155 3.32 -6.13 10.18
N PHE A 156 4.36 -6.05 9.34
CA PHE A 156 4.28 -5.55 7.96
C PHE A 156 3.27 -6.32 7.09
N ALA A 157 3.23 -7.65 7.25
CA ALA A 157 2.44 -8.53 6.40
C ALA A 157 0.93 -8.48 6.69
N TYR A 158 0.55 -8.34 7.97
CA TYR A 158 -0.87 -8.36 8.37
C TYR A 158 -1.18 -7.80 9.75
N ARG A 159 -0.27 -7.88 10.73
CA ARG A 159 -0.63 -7.59 12.13
C ARG A 159 -0.71 -6.09 12.43
N ALA A 160 0.03 -5.23 11.74
CA ALA A 160 0.00 -3.78 11.99
C ALA A 160 -1.34 -3.13 11.59
N ILE A 161 -1.86 -3.44 10.40
CA ILE A 161 -3.20 -2.96 9.98
C ILE A 161 -4.31 -3.47 10.90
N HIS A 162 -4.16 -4.69 11.44
CA HIS A 162 -5.10 -5.25 12.41
C HIS A 162 -5.04 -4.50 13.75
N VAL A 163 -3.87 -4.34 14.37
CA VAL A 163 -3.81 -3.72 15.72
C VAL A 163 -4.18 -2.24 15.72
N GLN A 164 -3.82 -1.45 14.69
CA GLN A 164 -4.33 -0.08 14.56
C GLN A 164 -5.87 -0.06 14.42
N THR A 165 -6.45 -1.10 13.82
CA THR A 165 -7.90 -1.24 13.61
C THR A 165 -8.63 -1.74 14.85
N VAL A 166 -8.07 -2.67 15.62
CA VAL A 166 -8.65 -3.12 16.90
C VAL A 166 -8.67 -1.98 17.92
N ILE A 167 -7.65 -1.12 17.90
CA ILE A 167 -7.56 0.06 18.77
C ILE A 167 -8.47 1.19 18.27
N GLY A 168 -8.48 1.47 16.96
CA GLY A 168 -9.20 2.60 16.38
C GLY A 168 -10.68 2.36 16.00
N ASN A 169 -11.00 1.15 15.53
CA ASN A 169 -12.31 0.61 15.08
C ASN A 169 -12.77 0.92 13.62
N LYS A 170 -12.17 0.22 12.63
CA LYS A 170 -12.71 -0.23 11.28
C LYS A 170 -12.56 0.57 9.93
N SER A 171 -11.55 0.21 9.08
CA SER A 171 -11.46 0.20 7.56
C SER A 171 -10.84 1.37 6.74
N CYS A 172 -10.01 1.27 5.67
CA CYS A 172 -9.13 0.22 5.09
C CYS A 172 -8.39 0.66 3.75
N LYS A 173 -7.03 0.55 3.59
CA LYS A 173 -6.22 0.59 2.31
C LYS A 173 -4.74 0.10 2.48
N PRO A 174 -3.94 -0.29 1.44
CA PRO A 174 -4.24 -0.90 0.13
C PRO A 174 -3.45 -2.21 -0.21
N THR A 175 -2.78 -2.90 0.72
CA THR A 175 -2.26 -4.29 0.55
C THR A 175 -2.78 -5.16 1.68
N THR A 176 -2.37 -4.78 2.88
CA THR A 176 -3.17 -4.67 4.11
C THR A 176 -4.69 -4.78 3.93
N GLY A 177 -5.28 -4.11 2.93
CA GLY A 177 -6.73 -4.08 2.73
C GLY A 177 -7.34 -5.35 2.17
N THR A 178 -6.74 -5.92 1.12
CA THR A 178 -7.14 -7.25 0.63
C THR A 178 -6.82 -8.31 1.68
N GLN A 179 -5.68 -8.20 2.36
CA GLN A 179 -5.27 -9.18 3.37
C GLN A 179 -6.10 -9.10 4.66
N ALA A 180 -6.66 -7.94 5.01
CA ALA A 180 -7.64 -7.84 6.09
C ALA A 180 -8.99 -8.46 5.69
N ALA A 181 -9.46 -8.30 4.45
CA ALA A 181 -10.67 -9.00 3.98
C ALA A 181 -10.55 -10.54 4.13
N LEU A 182 -9.34 -11.06 3.93
CA LEU A 182 -8.98 -12.48 4.05
C LEU A 182 -8.74 -12.94 5.49
N LYS A 183 -7.81 -12.31 6.23
CA LYS A 183 -7.40 -12.74 7.59
C LYS A 183 -8.31 -12.21 8.70
N PHE A 184 -8.92 -11.04 8.51
CA PHE A 184 -9.68 -10.31 9.53
C PHE A 184 -11.02 -9.77 8.97
N PRO A 185 -11.92 -10.63 8.45
CA PRO A 185 -13.16 -10.18 7.80
C PRO A 185 -14.03 -9.30 8.70
N GLU A 186 -14.00 -9.52 10.03
CA GLU A 186 -14.70 -8.70 11.02
C GLU A 186 -14.11 -7.30 11.23
N ASP A 187 -12.86 -7.04 10.85
CA ASP A 187 -12.22 -5.75 11.07
C ASP A 187 -12.92 -4.63 10.29
N PHE A 188 -13.44 -4.92 9.10
CA PHE A 188 -13.86 -3.90 8.14
C PHE A 188 -15.27 -4.18 7.60
N ASP A 189 -16.09 -3.15 7.45
CA ASP A 189 -17.44 -3.27 6.87
C ASP A 189 -17.48 -2.78 5.41
N GLY A 190 -16.52 -1.92 5.01
CA GLY A 190 -16.27 -1.50 3.63
C GLY A 190 -14.78 -1.33 3.34
N ILE A 191 -14.31 -1.78 2.18
CA ILE A 191 -12.90 -1.80 1.78
C ILE A 191 -12.72 -1.16 0.41
N VAL A 192 -11.67 -0.34 0.23
CA VAL A 192 -11.32 0.28 -1.06
C VAL A 192 -9.87 -0.02 -1.44
N ALA A 193 -9.62 -1.13 -2.13
CA ALA A 193 -8.28 -1.58 -2.53
C ALA A 193 -7.84 -0.99 -3.89
N GLY A 194 -7.10 0.13 -3.87
CA GLY A 194 -6.50 0.73 -5.06
C GLY A 194 -5.13 0.12 -5.38
N ALA A 195 -4.93 -0.32 -6.63
CA ALA A 195 -3.71 -0.97 -7.13
C ALA A 195 -3.10 -2.01 -6.16
N PRO A 196 -3.87 -3.01 -5.68
CA PRO A 196 -3.38 -3.91 -4.64
C PRO A 196 -2.29 -4.86 -5.16
N ALA A 197 -1.20 -4.98 -4.39
CA ALA A 197 -0.12 -5.96 -4.63
C ALA A 197 -0.50 -7.38 -4.18
N THR A 198 -1.62 -7.90 -4.69
CA THR A 198 -1.99 -9.32 -4.60
C THR A 198 -0.94 -10.19 -5.30
N PHE A 199 -0.81 -11.46 -4.92
CA PHE A 199 0.30 -12.33 -5.36
C PHE A 199 1.67 -11.66 -5.15
N CYS A 200 1.90 -11.11 -3.95
CA CYS A 200 3.03 -10.21 -3.68
C CYS A 200 4.39 -10.90 -3.96
N ASN A 201 4.54 -12.18 -3.64
CA ASN A 201 5.72 -12.97 -3.98
C ASN A 201 5.90 -13.10 -5.51
N ASP A 202 4.88 -13.57 -6.24
CA ASP A 202 4.89 -13.65 -7.72
C ASP A 202 5.31 -12.30 -8.33
N PHE A 203 4.75 -11.21 -7.80
CA PHE A 203 4.98 -9.85 -8.28
C PHE A 203 6.42 -9.38 -8.03
N LEU A 204 6.92 -9.51 -6.80
CA LEU A 204 8.28 -9.10 -6.44
C LEU A 204 9.32 -9.97 -7.16
N GLY A 205 9.04 -11.27 -7.30
CA GLY A 205 9.85 -12.22 -8.06
C GLY A 205 9.89 -11.91 -9.55
N TRP A 206 8.73 -11.67 -10.17
CA TRP A 206 8.63 -11.23 -11.57
C TRP A 206 9.41 -9.93 -11.80
N ALA A 207 9.22 -8.93 -10.93
CA ALA A 207 9.91 -7.65 -11.03
C ALA A 207 11.43 -7.79 -10.89
N GLY A 208 11.91 -8.64 -9.98
CA GLY A 208 13.34 -8.97 -9.85
C GLY A 208 13.93 -9.64 -11.08
N MET A 209 13.21 -10.62 -11.67
CA MET A 209 13.60 -11.22 -12.94
C MET A 209 13.63 -10.19 -14.07
N MET A 210 12.67 -9.27 -14.14
CA MET A 210 12.70 -8.22 -15.17
C MET A 210 13.85 -7.24 -14.98
N SER A 211 14.13 -6.77 -13.75
CA SER A 211 15.31 -5.96 -13.46
C SER A 211 16.64 -6.67 -13.79
N ARG A 212 16.68 -8.01 -13.78
CA ARG A 212 17.85 -8.77 -14.26
C ARG A 212 17.98 -8.69 -15.80
N TYR A 213 16.90 -8.90 -16.54
CA TYR A 213 16.91 -8.85 -18.01
C TYR A 213 17.13 -7.43 -18.57
N ASP A 214 16.50 -6.43 -17.97
CA ASP A 214 16.42 -5.05 -18.44
C ASP A 214 17.16 -4.06 -17.52
N GLY A 215 18.12 -4.52 -16.70
CA GLY A 215 18.87 -3.67 -15.78
C GLY A 215 20.29 -4.12 -15.41
N ALA A 216 20.61 -5.43 -15.48
CA ALA A 216 21.99 -5.89 -15.36
C ALA A 216 22.87 -5.38 -16.53
N PRO A 217 24.21 -5.28 -16.38
CA PRO A 217 25.14 -4.87 -17.45
C PRO A 217 25.29 -5.96 -18.53
N ASN A 218 24.21 -6.20 -19.26
CA ASN A 218 24.10 -7.19 -20.33
C ASN A 218 23.77 -6.48 -21.67
N THR A 219 24.05 -7.13 -22.79
CA THR A 219 23.90 -6.53 -24.14
C THR A 219 22.46 -6.34 -24.61
N SER A 220 21.46 -6.64 -23.77
CA SER A 220 20.03 -6.72 -24.11
C SER A 220 19.21 -5.53 -23.59
N LEU A 221 19.78 -4.70 -22.71
CA LEU A 221 19.16 -3.50 -22.15
C LEU A 221 18.59 -2.54 -23.22
N ILE A 222 17.54 -1.82 -22.83
CA ILE A 222 16.92 -0.73 -23.58
C ILE A 222 17.35 0.61 -22.94
N PRO A 223 18.25 1.39 -23.56
CA PRO A 223 18.62 2.70 -23.05
C PRO A 223 17.40 3.63 -22.85
N PRO A 224 17.36 4.47 -21.79
CA PRO A 224 16.24 5.35 -21.45
C PRO A 224 15.65 6.13 -22.64
N ALA A 225 16.50 6.73 -23.46
CA ALA A 225 16.12 7.54 -24.63
C ALA A 225 15.37 6.77 -25.75
N LEU A 226 15.19 5.45 -25.63
CA LEU A 226 14.43 4.63 -26.59
C LEU A 226 13.09 4.15 -26.05
N TRP A 227 12.76 4.37 -24.77
CA TRP A 227 11.42 4.12 -24.22
C TRP A 227 10.35 5.05 -24.82
N ASP A 228 10.71 6.28 -25.19
CA ASP A 228 9.90 7.17 -26.02
C ASP A 228 9.42 6.52 -27.32
N LEU A 229 10.32 5.79 -27.99
CA LEU A 229 10.05 5.09 -29.24
C LEU A 229 9.22 3.81 -29.02
N VAL A 230 9.41 3.12 -27.89
CA VAL A 230 8.52 2.04 -27.43
C VAL A 230 7.09 2.59 -27.30
N ALA A 231 6.91 3.66 -26.52
CA ALA A 231 5.61 4.25 -26.23
C ALA A 231 4.87 4.69 -27.49
N ALA A 232 5.57 5.40 -28.38
CA ALA A 232 4.99 5.88 -29.64
C ALA A 232 4.56 4.72 -30.56
N GLU A 233 5.35 3.65 -30.67
CA GLU A 233 4.98 2.50 -31.50
C GLU A 233 3.87 1.64 -30.87
N VAL A 234 3.86 1.47 -29.54
CA VAL A 234 2.77 0.79 -28.83
C VAL A 234 1.46 1.52 -29.10
N LEU A 235 1.39 2.85 -28.89
CA LEU A 235 0.18 3.62 -29.20
C LEU A 235 -0.19 3.50 -30.69
N LYS A 236 0.76 3.67 -31.61
CA LYS A 236 0.52 3.52 -33.06
C LYS A 236 -0.05 2.16 -33.47
N GLN A 237 0.19 1.10 -32.71
CA GLN A 237 -0.36 -0.24 -32.97
C GLN A 237 -1.62 -0.57 -32.14
N CYS A 238 -1.94 0.20 -31.10
CA CYS A 238 -2.86 -0.24 -30.04
C CYS A 238 -3.90 0.77 -29.54
N ASP A 239 -3.70 2.07 -29.78
CA ASP A 239 -4.62 3.18 -29.46
C ASP A 239 -6.03 2.89 -30.04
N GLU A 240 -6.13 2.76 -31.37
CA GLU A 240 -7.38 2.50 -32.09
C GLU A 240 -8.04 1.12 -31.85
N LEU A 241 -7.47 0.24 -30.99
CA LEU A 241 -8.02 -1.09 -30.72
C LEU A 241 -9.22 -1.10 -29.77
N ASP A 242 -9.54 0.01 -29.12
CA ASP A 242 -10.80 0.23 -28.39
C ASP A 242 -11.81 1.13 -29.14
N GLY A 243 -11.43 1.60 -30.34
CA GLY A 243 -12.26 2.43 -31.21
C GLY A 243 -12.05 3.94 -31.05
N MET A 244 -11.14 4.39 -30.18
CA MET A 244 -10.76 5.80 -30.05
C MET A 244 -9.30 6.05 -30.45
N LYS A 245 -8.97 7.31 -30.73
CA LYS A 245 -7.60 7.76 -31.02
C LYS A 245 -7.23 8.94 -30.12
N ASP A 246 -7.35 8.70 -28.82
CA ASP A 246 -7.10 9.70 -27.78
C ASP A 246 -5.70 9.58 -27.15
N GLY A 247 -4.91 8.60 -27.61
CA GLY A 247 -3.60 8.28 -27.07
C GLY A 247 -3.66 7.50 -25.77
N LEU A 248 -4.79 6.85 -25.43
CA LEU A 248 -4.95 5.94 -24.29
C LEU A 248 -4.87 4.47 -24.75
N LEU A 249 -5.17 3.54 -23.83
CA LEU A 249 -5.24 2.09 -24.07
C LEU A 249 -6.34 1.51 -23.18
N LEU A 250 -7.57 1.44 -23.68
CA LEU A 250 -8.75 1.01 -22.91
C LEU A 250 -9.04 -0.49 -23.08
N SER A 251 -8.49 -1.15 -24.09
CA SER A 251 -8.58 -2.60 -24.30
C SER A 251 -7.19 -3.25 -24.34
N LEU A 252 -6.79 -3.90 -23.24
CA LEU A 252 -5.43 -4.45 -23.07
C LEU A 252 -5.28 -5.89 -23.59
N THR A 253 -6.38 -6.61 -23.80
CA THR A 253 -6.36 -7.99 -24.33
C THR A 253 -5.91 -8.06 -25.80
N PRO A 254 -6.36 -7.15 -26.70
CA PRO A 254 -5.84 -7.04 -28.06
C PRO A 254 -4.35 -6.65 -28.16
N VAL A 255 -3.82 -5.89 -27.18
CA VAL A 255 -2.43 -5.40 -27.21
C VAL A 255 -1.43 -6.55 -27.27
N HIS A 256 -1.55 -7.53 -26.36
CA HIS A 256 -0.60 -8.64 -26.27
C HIS A 256 -0.58 -9.56 -27.52
N SER A 257 -1.64 -9.55 -28.34
CA SER A 257 -1.73 -10.31 -29.59
C SER A 257 -1.39 -9.47 -30.84
N ALA A 258 -1.66 -8.15 -30.81
CA ALA A 258 -1.37 -7.23 -31.91
C ALA A 258 0.10 -6.77 -31.95
N LEU A 259 0.76 -6.61 -30.80
CA LEU A 259 2.04 -5.91 -30.68
C LEU A 259 3.19 -6.58 -31.45
N ARG A 260 3.64 -5.91 -32.53
CA ARG A 260 4.72 -6.29 -33.46
C ARG A 260 5.78 -5.20 -33.54
N LEU A 261 6.56 -5.06 -32.46
CA LEU A 261 7.65 -4.08 -32.38
C LEU A 261 8.76 -4.29 -33.43
N SER A 262 8.90 -5.49 -34.00
CA SER A 262 9.87 -5.78 -35.06
C SER A 262 9.77 -4.86 -36.30
N SER A 263 8.61 -4.27 -36.57
CA SER A 263 8.36 -3.48 -37.78
C SER A 263 8.87 -2.03 -37.73
N ALA A 264 8.88 -1.38 -36.57
CA ALA A 264 9.33 0.02 -36.44
C ALA A 264 10.81 0.15 -36.02
N TRP A 265 11.36 -0.87 -35.37
CA TRP A 265 12.68 -0.81 -34.75
C TRP A 265 13.85 -1.06 -35.72
N GLY A 266 13.53 -1.44 -36.97
CA GLY A 266 14.51 -1.68 -38.04
C GLY A 266 15.32 -0.46 -38.51
N ARG A 267 15.20 0.69 -37.85
CA ARG A 267 16.03 1.89 -38.09
C ARG A 267 17.18 2.08 -37.08
N THR A 268 17.18 1.37 -35.96
CA THR A 268 18.26 1.41 -34.95
C THR A 268 19.04 0.10 -34.94
N ARG A 269 20.38 0.15 -35.12
CA ARG A 269 21.24 -1.05 -35.01
C ARG A 269 21.12 -1.63 -33.59
N ARG A 270 20.61 -2.85 -33.48
CA ARG A 270 20.44 -3.60 -32.22
C ARG A 270 20.69 -5.10 -32.43
N THR A 271 20.95 -5.82 -31.34
CA THR A 271 21.16 -7.27 -31.35
C THR A 271 19.84 -8.05 -31.29
N ALA A 272 19.90 -9.34 -31.60
CA ALA A 272 18.79 -10.27 -31.43
C ALA A 272 18.50 -10.64 -29.95
N SER A 273 19.28 -10.17 -28.96
CA SER A 273 18.92 -10.28 -27.55
C SER A 273 18.03 -9.11 -27.12
N GLN A 274 18.42 -7.87 -27.46
CA GLN A 274 17.64 -6.65 -27.20
C GLN A 274 16.20 -6.72 -27.73
N SER A 275 16.00 -7.36 -28.88
CA SER A 275 14.67 -7.56 -29.47
C SER A 275 13.79 -8.53 -28.66
N ARG A 276 14.41 -9.48 -27.93
CA ARG A 276 13.71 -10.43 -27.05
C ARG A 276 13.48 -9.85 -25.65
N SER A 277 14.49 -9.20 -25.06
CA SER A 277 14.32 -8.47 -23.79
C SER A 277 13.25 -7.39 -23.88
N CYS A 278 13.03 -6.75 -25.02
CA CYS A 278 11.89 -5.84 -25.18
C CYS A 278 10.51 -6.55 -25.19
N CYS A 279 10.41 -7.71 -25.83
CA CYS A 279 9.11 -8.35 -26.10
C CYS A 279 8.58 -9.22 -24.95
N THR A 280 9.44 -9.74 -24.06
CA THR A 280 9.01 -10.53 -22.90
C THR A 280 8.31 -9.71 -21.80
N PRO A 281 8.87 -8.58 -21.28
CA PRO A 281 8.17 -7.74 -20.31
C PRO A 281 6.90 -7.16 -20.91
N LEU A 282 6.93 -6.66 -22.15
CA LEU A 282 5.77 -6.08 -22.84
C LEU A 282 4.65 -7.09 -23.20
N ARG A 283 4.79 -8.37 -22.81
CA ARG A 283 3.72 -9.39 -22.84
C ARG A 283 3.12 -9.70 -21.46
N ALA A 284 3.77 -9.26 -20.37
CA ALA A 284 3.22 -9.24 -19.02
C ALA A 284 2.77 -7.82 -18.60
N TRP A 285 3.38 -6.81 -19.20
CA TRP A 285 3.18 -5.40 -18.90
C TRP A 285 2.00 -4.80 -19.63
N ASN A 286 1.21 -4.01 -18.90
CA ASN A 286 -0.06 -3.45 -19.40
C ASN A 286 -0.03 -1.90 -19.49
N GLY A 287 1.06 -1.24 -19.08
CA GLY A 287 1.14 0.22 -18.95
C GLY A 287 1.77 0.95 -20.14
N GLY A 288 1.89 2.28 -20.01
CA GLY A 288 2.55 3.14 -20.97
C GLY A 288 4.04 2.86 -21.12
N GLY A 289 4.61 3.25 -22.26
CA GLY A 289 5.99 2.93 -22.60
C GLY A 289 7.05 3.91 -22.07
N ARG A 290 6.69 5.10 -21.57
CA ARG A 290 7.66 6.06 -20.99
C ARG A 290 7.93 5.72 -19.53
N GLU A 291 6.86 5.43 -18.81
CA GLU A 291 6.81 5.15 -17.38
C GLU A 291 7.61 3.87 -17.01
N LEU A 292 7.93 3.04 -18.00
CA LEU A 292 8.82 1.87 -17.86
C LEU A 292 10.30 2.20 -17.67
N ALA A 293 10.77 3.38 -18.11
CA ALA A 293 12.17 3.77 -17.96
C ALA A 293 12.60 3.87 -16.48
N ASP A 294 11.65 4.18 -15.59
CA ASP A 294 11.88 4.34 -14.15
C ASP A 294 11.86 3.00 -13.39
N LEU A 295 11.26 1.95 -13.96
CA LEU A 295 11.38 0.57 -13.44
C LEU A 295 12.66 -0.13 -13.91
N PHE A 296 12.96 0.02 -15.20
CA PHE A 296 14.06 -0.69 -15.87
C PHE A 296 15.34 0.16 -15.88
N GLN A 297 15.80 0.44 -14.66
CA GLN A 297 17.05 1.14 -14.38
C GLN A 297 18.26 0.21 -14.53
N TRP A 298 19.47 0.77 -14.55
CA TRP A 298 20.76 0.04 -14.68
C TRP A 298 21.16 -0.74 -13.41
N SER A 299 20.20 -1.18 -12.61
CA SER A 299 20.38 -1.85 -11.32
C SER A 299 19.12 -2.62 -10.91
N ILE A 300 19.27 -3.57 -9.97
CA ILE A 300 18.14 -4.24 -9.32
C ILE A 300 17.26 -3.20 -8.62
N ASN A 301 15.94 -3.25 -8.84
CA ASN A 301 15.01 -2.32 -8.21
C ASN A 301 15.15 -2.37 -6.66
N PRO A 302 15.33 -1.21 -5.97
CA PRO A 302 15.59 -1.18 -4.54
C PRO A 302 14.54 -1.87 -3.66
N LEU A 303 13.27 -1.85 -4.06
CA LEU A 303 12.18 -2.51 -3.32
C LEU A 303 12.37 -4.03 -3.35
N ILE A 304 12.73 -4.57 -4.51
CA ILE A 304 12.98 -6.00 -4.70
C ILE A 304 14.24 -6.44 -3.94
N SER A 305 15.32 -5.66 -4.04
CA SER A 305 16.55 -6.00 -3.31
C SER A 305 16.38 -5.89 -1.79
N GLY A 306 15.57 -4.94 -1.31
CA GLY A 306 15.16 -4.84 0.09
C GLY A 306 14.38 -6.08 0.57
N TRP A 307 13.38 -6.54 -0.18
CA TRP A 307 12.59 -7.71 0.21
C TRP A 307 13.45 -8.98 0.24
N TYR A 308 14.15 -9.27 -0.86
CA TYR A 308 14.87 -10.53 -0.96
C TYR A 308 16.08 -10.61 -0.03
N ARG A 309 16.87 -9.54 0.14
CA ARG A 309 18.03 -9.56 1.04
C ARG A 309 17.63 -9.69 2.50
N PHE A 310 16.64 -8.91 2.96
CA PHE A 310 16.37 -8.76 4.39
C PHE A 310 15.22 -9.64 4.91
N ALA A 311 14.24 -10.04 4.08
CA ALA A 311 13.08 -10.83 4.52
C ALA A 311 13.08 -12.29 4.00
N VAL A 312 13.61 -12.56 2.80
CA VAL A 312 13.59 -13.91 2.19
C VAL A 312 14.89 -14.69 2.39
N LEU A 313 16.03 -14.06 2.10
CA LEU A 313 17.34 -14.73 2.06
C LEU A 313 18.16 -14.53 3.34
N ASN A 314 17.86 -13.48 4.11
CA ASN A 314 18.62 -13.04 5.29
C ASN A 314 20.13 -12.81 4.99
N ASP A 315 20.43 -12.37 3.76
CA ASP A 315 21.78 -12.10 3.23
C ASP A 315 21.83 -10.67 2.68
N THR A 316 22.56 -9.79 3.37
CA THR A 316 22.70 -8.38 3.00
C THR A 316 23.49 -8.15 1.71
N ASN A 317 24.29 -9.15 1.30
CA ASN A 317 25.27 -9.06 0.23
C ASN A 317 24.84 -9.80 -1.04
N TYR A 318 23.71 -10.52 -0.99
CA TYR A 318 23.20 -11.37 -2.08
C TYR A 318 23.28 -10.69 -3.45
N ASP A 319 23.88 -11.38 -4.42
CA ASP A 319 24.04 -10.94 -5.79
C ASP A 319 22.84 -11.38 -6.65
N PHE A 320 22.20 -10.41 -7.30
CA PHE A 320 21.05 -10.62 -8.18
C PHE A 320 21.44 -11.04 -9.61
N SER A 321 22.75 -11.19 -9.90
CA SER A 321 23.26 -11.63 -11.21
C SER A 321 22.67 -12.96 -11.70
N GLU A 322 22.34 -13.88 -10.77
CA GLU A 322 21.71 -15.17 -11.04
C GLU A 322 20.29 -15.34 -10.47
N PHE A 323 19.67 -14.26 -9.98
CA PHE A 323 18.31 -14.28 -9.43
C PHE A 323 17.28 -14.89 -10.41
N GLY A 324 16.41 -15.76 -9.90
CA GLY A 324 15.36 -16.40 -10.69
C GLY A 324 14.37 -17.22 -9.88
N LEU A 325 13.78 -18.25 -10.51
CA LEU A 325 12.66 -19.03 -9.96
C LEU A 325 12.95 -19.63 -8.57
N ARG A 326 14.20 -20.04 -8.30
CA ARG A 326 14.63 -20.62 -7.02
C ARG A 326 14.34 -19.71 -5.82
N GLU A 327 14.58 -18.41 -5.98
CA GLU A 327 14.35 -17.41 -4.94
C GLU A 327 12.86 -17.06 -4.82
N ILE A 328 12.11 -17.08 -5.92
CA ILE A 328 10.65 -16.89 -5.92
C ILE A 328 9.97 -18.03 -5.16
N GLU A 329 10.29 -19.28 -5.49
CA GLU A 329 9.80 -20.45 -4.76
C GLU A 329 10.18 -20.42 -3.26
N LEU A 330 11.31 -19.79 -2.92
CA LEU A 330 11.71 -19.65 -1.51
C LEU A 330 10.83 -18.62 -0.79
N ALA A 331 10.52 -17.49 -1.44
CA ALA A 331 9.55 -16.53 -0.90
C ALA A 331 8.16 -17.16 -0.72
N ASP A 332 7.72 -18.01 -1.65
CA ASP A 332 6.44 -18.73 -1.55
C ASP A 332 6.44 -19.82 -0.48
N ARG A 333 7.55 -20.53 -0.26
CA ARG A 333 7.70 -21.48 0.86
C ARG A 333 7.76 -20.80 2.23
N ILE A 334 8.17 -19.54 2.29
CA ILE A 334 8.27 -18.75 3.53
C ILE A 334 6.98 -17.98 3.85
N ASP A 335 6.14 -17.68 2.84
CA ASP A 335 5.10 -16.63 2.86
C ASP A 335 4.48 -16.37 4.25
N PRO A 336 4.81 -15.25 4.94
CA PRO A 336 4.18 -14.84 6.20
C PRO A 336 2.72 -14.39 6.00
N GLY A 337 2.18 -14.59 4.81
CA GLY A 337 0.94 -14.01 4.31
C GLY A 337 1.15 -12.57 3.86
N ILE A 338 2.24 -12.28 3.14
CA ILE A 338 2.26 -11.13 2.23
C ILE A 338 1.64 -11.48 0.87
N SER A 339 1.70 -12.75 0.44
CA SER A 339 1.34 -13.11 -0.94
C SER A 339 -0.10 -12.72 -1.28
N THR A 340 -1.04 -12.81 -0.33
CA THR A 340 -2.41 -12.23 -0.49
C THR A 340 -3.07 -12.72 -1.80
N SER A 341 -3.02 -14.04 -1.98
CA SER A 341 -3.25 -14.75 -3.25
C SER A 341 -4.52 -15.61 -3.28
N SER A 342 -5.25 -15.69 -2.16
CA SER A 342 -6.56 -16.37 -2.07
C SER A 342 -7.69 -15.46 -2.54
N GLY A 343 -8.66 -16.01 -3.28
CA GLY A 343 -9.91 -15.36 -3.65
C GLY A 343 -11.07 -15.61 -2.67
N ASP A 344 -10.91 -16.41 -1.61
CA ASP A 344 -12.01 -16.70 -0.67
C ASP A 344 -12.30 -15.52 0.26
N LEU A 345 -13.01 -14.52 -0.25
CA LEU A 345 -13.64 -13.47 0.54
C LEU A 345 -15.00 -13.90 1.12
N SER A 346 -15.36 -15.19 1.10
CA SER A 346 -16.72 -15.61 1.47
C SER A 346 -17.06 -15.29 2.92
N ALA A 347 -16.09 -15.26 3.85
CA ALA A 347 -16.32 -14.80 5.22
C ALA A 347 -16.70 -13.30 5.28
N PHE A 348 -15.97 -12.45 4.54
CA PHE A 348 -16.24 -11.03 4.40
C PHE A 348 -17.58 -10.75 3.67
N GLN A 349 -17.93 -11.58 2.69
CA GLN A 349 -19.20 -11.53 1.98
C GLN A 349 -20.39 -11.94 2.89
N LYS A 350 -20.28 -13.05 3.63
CA LYS A 350 -21.34 -13.60 4.50
C LYS A 350 -21.79 -12.63 5.59
N ARG A 351 -20.86 -11.86 6.17
CA ARG A 351 -21.16 -10.78 7.13
C ARG A 351 -21.70 -9.49 6.51
N GLY A 352 -21.85 -9.44 5.19
CA GLY A 352 -22.38 -8.29 4.46
C GLY A 352 -21.34 -7.23 4.07
N GLY A 353 -20.04 -7.51 4.18
CA GLY A 353 -18.97 -6.59 3.79
C GLY A 353 -19.03 -6.15 2.32
N LYS A 354 -18.39 -5.02 2.00
CA LYS A 354 -18.35 -4.44 0.65
C LYS A 354 -16.92 -4.15 0.22
N PHE A 355 -16.47 -4.77 -0.88
CA PHE A 355 -15.13 -4.61 -1.42
C PHE A 355 -15.19 -3.83 -2.74
N ILE A 356 -14.45 -2.75 -2.85
CA ILE A 356 -14.26 -1.97 -4.08
C ILE A 356 -12.78 -2.02 -4.43
N THR A 357 -12.45 -2.36 -5.67
CA THR A 357 -11.07 -2.31 -6.15
C THR A 357 -10.98 -1.56 -7.47
N TYR A 358 -9.86 -0.88 -7.67
CA TYR A 358 -9.53 -0.17 -8.91
C TYR A 358 -8.03 -0.30 -9.16
N HIS A 359 -7.61 -0.23 -10.43
CA HIS A 359 -6.21 -0.33 -10.81
C HIS A 359 -5.93 0.59 -12.00
N GLY A 360 -4.88 1.40 -11.92
CA GLY A 360 -4.47 2.27 -13.04
C GLY A 360 -4.09 1.44 -14.26
N ARG A 361 -4.63 1.76 -15.45
CA ARG A 361 -4.23 1.03 -16.67
C ARG A 361 -2.79 1.34 -17.09
N ARG A 362 -2.21 2.45 -16.61
CA ARG A 362 -0.80 2.83 -16.72
C ARG A 362 -0.05 2.76 -15.38
N ASP A 363 -0.48 1.91 -14.46
CA ASP A 363 0.26 1.71 -13.22
C ASP A 363 1.69 1.25 -13.55
N GLN A 364 2.67 2.03 -13.10
CA GLN A 364 4.08 1.86 -13.40
C GLN A 364 4.87 1.14 -12.30
N PHE A 365 4.17 0.52 -11.34
CA PHE A 365 4.80 -0.35 -10.35
C PHE A 365 4.19 -1.74 -10.34
N ILE A 366 2.85 -1.85 -10.34
CA ILE A 366 2.14 -3.13 -10.23
C ILE A 366 1.39 -3.38 -11.55
N PRO A 367 1.59 -4.52 -12.24
CA PRO A 367 0.88 -4.77 -13.49
C PRO A 367 -0.65 -4.85 -13.28
N SER A 368 -1.43 -4.01 -13.95
CA SER A 368 -2.90 -4.00 -13.83
C SER A 368 -3.61 -5.30 -14.26
N GLY A 369 -2.90 -6.20 -14.95
CA GLY A 369 -3.34 -7.58 -15.17
C GLY A 369 -3.46 -8.41 -13.88
N ASN A 370 -2.74 -8.04 -12.82
CA ASN A 370 -2.68 -8.76 -11.56
C ASN A 370 -4.00 -8.69 -10.78
N SER A 371 -4.63 -7.51 -10.69
CA SER A 371 -5.99 -7.42 -10.11
C SER A 371 -7.05 -8.08 -11.00
N LYS A 372 -6.83 -8.21 -12.32
CA LYS A 372 -7.69 -9.02 -13.20
C LYS A 372 -7.49 -10.54 -13.03
N ARG A 373 -6.36 -10.97 -12.46
CA ARG A 373 -6.12 -12.36 -12.00
C ARG A 373 -6.85 -12.59 -10.67
N PHE A 374 -6.71 -11.66 -9.71
CA PHE A 374 -7.39 -11.73 -8.41
C PHE A 374 -8.92 -11.78 -8.56
N TYR A 375 -9.52 -10.91 -9.37
CA TYR A 375 -10.96 -10.88 -9.65
C TYR A 375 -11.51 -12.12 -10.39
N LYS A 376 -10.65 -13.10 -10.72
CA LYS A 376 -11.05 -14.40 -11.30
C LYS A 376 -10.83 -15.58 -10.33
N LEU A 377 -10.50 -15.29 -9.08
CA LEU A 377 -10.45 -16.27 -7.99
C LEU A 377 -11.69 -16.20 -7.07
N GLU A 378 -12.51 -15.15 -7.23
CA GLU A 378 -13.90 -15.09 -6.75
C GLU A 378 -14.86 -15.75 -7.77
#